data_AF-A0A963EEE1-F1
#
_entry.id   AF-A0A963EEE1-F1
#
_cell.length_a   1.000
_cell.length_b   1.000
_cell.length_c   1.000
_cell.angle_alpha   90.00
_cell.angle_beta   90.00
_cell.angle_gamma   90.00
#
_symmetry.space_group_name_H-M   'P 1'
#
loop_
_entity.id
_entity.type
_entity.pdbx_description
1 polymer ?
#
loop_
_entity_poly.entity_id
_entity_poly.type
_entity_poly.pdbx_seq_one_letter_code
_entity_poly.pdbx_strand_id
1 'polypeptide(L)'
;AVALVATVSAVEAEEVTLVGAVQFDENHAFTKGLRKFEELAGECSGGSLKFDLHLNSELGLEKDYFEYMSQGISVDYGVVSPSHMSTFSQMA
;
A
#
# COMPACT_ATOMS: atom_id res chain seq x y z
N ALA A 1 -6.93 22.28 -48.43
CA ALA A 1 -5.98 21.86 -47.38
C ALA A 1 -6.78 21.14 -46.30
N VAL A 2 -6.48 19.87 -46.02
CA VAL A 2 -7.18 19.07 -45.00
C VAL A 2 -6.32 19.09 -43.75
N ALA A 3 -6.85 19.66 -42.66
CA ALA A 3 -6.15 19.74 -41.39
C ALA A 3 -6.25 18.41 -40.64
N LEU A 4 -5.10 17.82 -40.32
CA LEU A 4 -4.99 16.61 -39.51
C LEU A 4 -5.15 17.02 -38.03
N VAL A 5 -6.29 16.68 -37.42
CA VAL A 5 -6.50 16.86 -35.98
C VAL A 5 -5.85 15.67 -35.28
N ALA A 6 -4.72 15.90 -34.61
CA ALA A 6 -4.10 14.92 -33.73
C ALA A 6 -4.89 14.87 -32.41
N THR A 7 -5.54 13.74 -32.15
CA THR A 7 -6.15 13.45 -30.84
C THR A 7 -5.03 13.14 -29.86
N VAL A 8 -4.74 14.07 -28.94
CA VAL A 8 -3.89 13.80 -27.78
C VAL A 8 -4.75 13.01 -26.78
N SER A 9 -4.52 11.71 -26.70
CA SER A 9 -5.05 10.89 -25.62
C SER A 9 -4.34 11.31 -24.33
N ALA A 10 -5.06 11.95 -23.41
CA ALA A 10 -4.58 12.09 -22.04
C ALA A 10 -4.48 10.68 -21.45
N VAL A 11 -3.27 10.26 -21.04
CA VAL A 11 -3.14 9.08 -20.19
C VAL A 11 -3.63 9.51 -18.81
N GLU A 12 -4.85 9.13 -18.48
CA GLU A 12 -5.33 9.25 -17.10
C GLU A 12 -4.66 8.12 -16.33
N ALA A 13 -3.87 8.46 -15.31
CA ALA A 13 -3.26 7.45 -14.46
C ALA A 13 -4.38 6.77 -13.66
N GLU A 14 -4.56 5.47 -13.88
CA GLU A 14 -5.61 4.65 -13.28
C GLU A 14 -5.55 4.78 -11.75
N GLU A 15 -6.71 5.02 -11.13
CA GLU A 15 -6.82 5.14 -9.68
C GLU A 15 -6.59 3.76 -9.05
N VAL A 16 -5.50 3.60 -8.30
CA VAL A 16 -5.13 2.35 -7.63
C VAL A 16 -5.29 2.53 -6.12
N THR A 17 -6.13 1.70 -5.51
CA THR A 17 -6.26 1.62 -4.05
C THR A 17 -5.31 0.58 -3.49
N LEU A 18 -4.44 1.01 -2.59
CA LEU A 18 -3.51 0.16 -1.85
C LEU A 18 -4.07 -0.10 -0.45
N VAL A 19 -4.11 -1.37 -0.06
CA VAL A 19 -4.60 -1.80 1.26
C VAL A 19 -3.43 -1.95 2.22
N GLY A 20 -3.46 -1.16 3.29
CA GLY A 20 -2.46 -1.11 4.35
C GLY A 20 -2.92 -1.86 5.60
N ALA A 21 -1.98 -2.46 6.34
CA ALA A 21 -2.27 -3.07 7.64
C ALA A 21 -1.26 -2.67 8.74
N VAL A 22 -1.75 -2.39 9.94
CA VAL A 22 -0.93 -2.14 11.13
C VAL A 22 -1.63 -2.61 12.42
N GLN A 23 -0.85 -3.21 13.32
CA GLN A 23 -1.37 -3.76 14.59
C GLN A 23 -1.73 -2.68 15.62
N PHE A 24 -1.23 -1.46 15.43
CA PHE A 24 -1.27 -0.38 16.41
C PHE A 24 -2.37 0.64 16.11
N ASP A 25 -2.70 1.45 17.10
CA ASP A 25 -3.66 2.55 16.97
C ASP A 25 -3.08 3.77 16.22
N GLU A 26 -3.90 4.77 15.94
CA GLU A 26 -3.51 5.99 15.19
C GLU A 26 -2.41 6.83 15.87
N ASN A 27 -2.25 6.73 17.18
CA ASN A 27 -1.25 7.52 17.90
C ASN A 27 0.13 6.88 17.91
N HIS A 28 0.24 5.61 17.53
CA HIS A 28 1.51 4.90 17.51
C HIS A 28 2.44 5.46 16.43
N ALA A 29 3.75 5.45 16.70
CA ALA A 29 4.75 6.01 15.80
C ALA A 29 4.73 5.36 14.40
N PHE A 30 4.47 4.04 14.34
CA PHE A 30 4.38 3.32 13.06
C PHE A 30 3.17 3.76 12.24
N THR A 31 2.00 3.89 12.86
CA THR A 31 0.80 4.34 12.17
C THR A 31 0.96 5.76 11.65
N LYS A 32 1.54 6.67 12.45
CA LYS A 32 1.89 8.03 12.00
C LYS A 32 2.86 8.02 10.82
N GLY A 33 3.84 7.12 10.84
CA GLY A 33 4.77 6.91 9.73
C GLY A 33 4.06 6.46 8.45
N LEU A 34 3.14 5.49 8.56
CA LEU A 34 2.32 5.02 7.43
C LEU A 34 1.42 6.14 6.88
N ARG A 35 0.75 6.91 7.75
CA ARG A 35 -0.05 8.07 7.31
C ARG A 35 0.78 9.09 6.53
N LYS A 36 2.00 9.38 6.98
CA LYS A 36 2.89 10.28 6.25
C LYS A 36 3.37 9.68 4.92
N PHE A 37 3.57 8.38 4.86
CA PHE A 37 3.85 7.68 3.62
C PHE A 37 2.69 7.79 2.63
N GLU A 38 1.45 7.56 3.07
CA GLU A 38 0.23 7.69 2.24
C GLU A 38 0.10 9.10 1.65
N GLU A 39 0.32 10.13 2.47
CA GLU A 39 0.32 11.53 2.05
C GLU A 39 1.36 11.77 0.95
N LEU A 40 2.64 11.43 1.21
CA LEU A 40 3.74 11.70 0.27
C LEU A 40 3.64 10.85 -1.00
N ALA A 41 3.23 9.59 -0.90
CA ALA A 41 3.07 8.71 -2.05
C ALA A 41 1.88 9.15 -2.93
N GLY A 42 0.79 9.60 -2.30
CA GLY A 42 -0.33 10.23 -3.00
C GLY A 42 0.10 11.48 -3.78
N GLU A 43 0.85 12.38 -3.14
CA GLU A 43 1.41 13.58 -3.79
C GLU A 43 2.36 13.23 -4.96
N CYS A 44 3.30 12.32 -4.74
CA CYS A 44 4.26 11.90 -5.76
C CYS A 44 3.61 11.18 -6.95
N SER A 45 2.47 10.51 -6.74
CA SER A 45 1.72 9.83 -7.80
C SER A 45 0.80 10.75 -8.61
N GLY A 46 0.70 12.04 -8.24
CA GLY A 46 -0.26 12.95 -8.85
C GLY A 46 -1.71 12.69 -8.44
N GLY A 47 -1.92 12.01 -7.31
CA GLY A 47 -3.25 11.68 -6.76
C GLY A 47 -3.85 10.37 -7.25
N SER A 48 -3.12 9.59 -8.04
CA SER A 48 -3.57 8.30 -8.59
C SER A 48 -3.54 7.16 -7.56
N LEU A 49 -2.81 7.31 -6.46
CA LEU A 49 -2.80 6.34 -5.37
C LEU A 49 -3.84 6.72 -4.30
N LYS A 50 -4.73 5.77 -3.99
CA LYS A 50 -5.60 5.78 -2.82
C LYS A 50 -5.07 4.79 -1.79
N PHE A 51 -5.30 5.08 -0.52
CA PHE A 51 -4.80 4.28 0.58
C PHE A 51 -5.95 3.94 1.52
N ASP A 52 -6.09 2.66 1.85
CA ASP A 52 -7.02 2.15 2.84
C ASP A 52 -6.24 1.46 3.96
N LEU A 53 -6.13 2.09 5.13
CA LEU A 53 -5.29 1.62 6.22
C LEU A 53 -6.13 0.97 7.32
N HIS A 54 -5.97 -0.33 7.47
CA HIS A 54 -6.55 -1.11 8.53
C HIS A 54 -5.68 -1.07 9.80
N LEU A 55 -6.29 -0.67 10.90
CA LEU A 55 -5.64 -0.43 12.20
C LEU A 55 -5.98 -1.51 13.22
N ASN A 56 -5.33 -1.48 14.39
CA ASN A 56 -5.72 -2.30 15.55
C ASN A 56 -5.83 -3.81 15.26
N SER A 57 -4.97 -4.34 14.39
CA SER A 57 -4.98 -5.76 14.02
C SER A 57 -6.26 -6.23 13.31
N GLU A 58 -6.97 -5.33 12.63
CA GLU A 58 -8.22 -5.65 11.91
C GLU A 58 -8.02 -6.70 10.80
N LEU A 59 -6.86 -6.70 10.15
CA LEU A 59 -6.47 -7.71 9.17
C LEU A 59 -5.60 -8.84 9.76
N GLY A 60 -5.59 -9.02 11.08
CA GLY A 60 -4.75 -10.01 11.78
C GLY A 60 -3.46 -9.42 12.34
N LEU A 61 -2.44 -10.27 12.52
CA LEU A 61 -1.14 -9.87 13.07
C LEU A 61 -0.07 -9.75 11.96
N GLU A 62 1.10 -9.23 12.29
CA GLU A 62 2.22 -9.06 11.34
C GLU A 62 2.56 -10.32 10.51
N LYS A 63 2.41 -11.51 11.09
CA LYS A 63 2.61 -12.79 10.39
C LYS A 63 1.61 -12.95 9.24
N ASP A 64 0.34 -12.62 9.50
CA ASP A 64 -0.75 -12.77 8.55
C ASP A 64 -0.64 -11.69 7.46
N TYR A 65 -0.23 -10.47 7.81
CA TYR A 65 0.05 -9.42 6.82
C TYR A 65 1.10 -9.87 5.81
N PHE A 66 2.19 -10.47 6.28
CA PHE A 66 3.24 -10.97 5.40
C PHE A 66 2.74 -12.09 4.49
N GLU A 67 1.95 -13.01 5.03
CA GLU A 67 1.34 -14.10 4.27
C GLU A 67 0.40 -13.56 3.17
N TYR A 68 -0.43 -12.57 3.51
CA TYR A 68 -1.33 -11.87 2.59
C TYR A 68 -0.59 -11.10 1.50
N MET A 69 0.44 -10.31 1.88
CA MET A 69 1.32 -9.62 0.93
C MET A 69 2.03 -10.61 0.00
N SER A 70 2.51 -11.75 0.51
CA SER A 70 3.22 -12.74 -0.31
C SER A 70 2.33 -13.42 -1.35
N GLN A 71 1.03 -13.52 -1.06
CA GLN A 71 0.01 -14.07 -1.96
C GLN A 71 -0.60 -13.00 -2.87
N GLY A 72 -0.35 -11.72 -2.61
CA GLY A 72 -0.97 -10.60 -3.32
C GLY A 72 -2.48 -10.49 -3.04
N ILE A 73 -2.91 -10.87 -1.84
CA ILE A 73 -4.31 -10.79 -1.42
C ILE A 73 -4.43 -9.89 -0.20
N SER A 74 -5.46 -9.06 -0.12
CA SER A 74 -5.92 -8.33 1.08
C SER A 74 -4.97 -7.33 1.74
N VAL A 75 -3.65 -7.37 1.53
CA VAL A 75 -2.68 -6.39 2.05
C VAL A 75 -1.61 -6.15 1.00
N ASP A 76 -1.41 -4.88 0.64
CA ASP A 76 -0.38 -4.41 -0.30
C ASP A 76 0.84 -3.85 0.43
N TYR A 77 0.64 -3.26 1.61
CA TYR A 77 1.72 -2.70 2.43
C TYR A 77 1.43 -2.79 3.93
N GLY A 78 2.47 -2.80 4.74
CA GLY A 78 2.33 -2.83 6.20
C GLY A 78 3.68 -2.79 6.89
N VAL A 79 3.66 -2.56 8.20
CA VAL A 79 4.86 -2.68 9.03
C VAL A 79 4.92 -4.09 9.59
N VAL A 80 5.96 -4.84 9.22
CA VAL A 80 6.18 -6.21 9.65
C VAL A 80 7.59 -6.36 10.22
N SER A 81 7.68 -6.94 11.41
CA SER A 81 8.94 -7.28 12.06
C SER A 81 9.71 -8.36 11.27
N PRO A 82 11.02 -8.19 10.99
CA PRO A 82 11.82 -9.18 10.26
C PRO A 82 11.78 -10.59 10.86
N SER A 83 11.69 -10.69 12.19
CA SER A 83 11.56 -11.96 12.91
C SER A 83 10.33 -12.77 12.48
N HIS A 84 9.22 -12.11 12.15
CA HIS A 84 8.00 -12.77 11.68
C HIS A 84 8.11 -13.21 10.21
N MET A 85 8.94 -12.54 9.41
CA MET A 85 9.21 -12.95 8.02
C MET A 85 10.14 -14.16 7.95
N SER A 86 11.08 -14.30 8.89
CA SER A 86 12.07 -15.39 8.90
C SER A 86 11.44 -16.78 8.91
N THR A 87 10.23 -16.94 9.46
CA THR A 87 9.48 -18.21 9.45
C THR A 87 9.01 -18.61 8.05
N PHE A 88 8.91 -17.67 7.11
CA PHE A 88 8.49 -17.91 5.73
C PHE A 88 9.67 -18.08 4.76
N SER A 89 10.91 -17.89 5.23
CA SER A 89 12.09 -18.22 4.43
C SER A 89 12.20 -19.73 4.27
N GLN A 90 12.18 -20.25 3.04
CA GLN A 90 12.44 -21.67 2.74
C GLN A 90 13.91 -22.10 2.96
N MET A 91 14.65 -21.40 3.82
CA MET A 91 15.96 -21.82 4.28
C MET A 91 16.09 -21.58 5.78
N ALA A 92 15.81 -22.65 6.53
CA ALA A 92 16.60 -23.12 7.66
C ALA A 92 16.57 -24.65 7.65
#